data_AF-A0A354ELM3-F1
#
_entry.id   AF-A0A354ELM3-F1
#
_cell.length_a   1.000
_cell.length_b   1.000
_cell.length_c   1.000
_cell.angle_alpha   90.00
_cell.angle_beta   90.00
_cell.angle_gamma   90.00
#
_symmetry.space_group_name_H-M   'P 1'
#
loop_
_entity.id
_entity.type
_entity.pdbx_description
1 polymer ?
#
loop_
_entity_poly.entity_id
_entity_poly.type
_entity_poly.pdbx_seq_one_letter_code
_entity_poly.pdbx_strand_id
1 'polypeptide(L)'
;MKYFVIFKLFNYKTMKNKMKLLGLTMMITVLTFVAIGAQAISLDKKTDIEERKSAVEERRNEKVCSRIDDVLTRLEKKIGKKNGEDKLKERVQIRTKEMEENRAKRDADLSERREVRDQNRDVFYDKLKAKAGEDSAKKAAVEKFKTAVETAIKTRREAIDSAKKTMNAGIDRAIATRETSVETFRNEFRSSVETAIDKAKSSCENGASGEELKSVMTQLKNDIKTARENYKAKVSEVKKVQESIQTLREVRKESVKLAIENFKTTMKAAQEELRKAMGA
;
A
#
# COMPACT_ATOMS: atom_id res chain seq x y z
N MET A 1 67.36 87.45 37.65
CA MET A 1 67.93 87.68 39.01
C MET A 1 67.92 86.35 39.74
N LYS A 2 69.08 85.72 39.87
CA LYS A 2 69.95 85.70 41.06
C LYS A 2 69.68 84.46 41.95
N TYR A 3 70.60 83.50 41.82
CA TYR A 3 71.20 82.60 42.83
C TYR A 3 70.29 81.80 43.77
N PHE A 4 70.53 80.48 43.91
CA PHE A 4 71.51 79.99 44.89
C PHE A 4 71.77 78.48 44.74
N VAL A 5 73.05 78.13 44.78
CA VAL A 5 73.63 76.79 44.82
C VAL A 5 73.64 76.32 46.28
N ILE A 6 73.21 75.09 46.58
CA ILE A 6 73.69 74.36 47.77
C ILE A 6 73.99 72.89 47.45
N PHE A 7 75.29 72.62 47.47
CA PHE A 7 76.00 71.36 47.57
C PHE A 7 75.65 70.65 48.90
N LYS A 8 75.39 69.34 48.91
CA LYS A 8 75.72 68.47 50.07
C LYS A 8 75.70 66.97 49.74
N LEU A 9 76.92 66.41 49.77
CA LEU A 9 77.33 65.18 50.44
C LEU A 9 76.70 63.83 50.05
N PHE A 10 77.43 63.17 49.15
CA PHE A 10 77.76 61.74 49.12
C PHE A 10 77.58 61.01 50.46
N ASN A 11 76.77 59.95 50.46
CA ASN A 11 76.70 58.96 51.53
C ASN A 11 76.81 57.55 50.92
N TYR A 12 78.04 57.02 50.89
CA TYR A 12 78.45 55.84 50.12
C TYR A 12 78.12 54.48 50.79
N LYS A 13 77.40 54.47 51.92
CA LYS A 13 77.20 53.25 52.75
C LYS A 13 75.91 52.47 52.46
N THR A 14 75.06 52.92 51.54
CA THR A 14 73.74 52.33 51.23
C THR A 14 73.66 51.59 49.88
N MET A 15 74.78 51.32 49.20
CA MET A 15 74.77 50.60 47.92
C MET A 15 75.00 49.07 48.01
N LYS A 16 75.56 48.55 49.11
CA LYS A 16 75.84 47.11 49.22
C LYS A 16 74.59 46.24 49.47
N ASN A 17 73.54 46.79 50.10
CA ASN A 17 72.28 46.07 50.31
C ASN A 17 71.29 46.21 49.15
N LYS A 18 71.43 47.23 48.29
CA LYS A 18 70.57 47.41 47.11
C LYS A 18 70.96 46.48 45.95
N MET A 19 72.24 46.12 45.81
CA MET A 19 72.66 45.13 44.80
C MET A 19 72.21 43.69 45.10
N LYS A 20 72.01 43.31 46.36
CA LYS A 20 71.41 41.99 46.70
C LYS A 20 69.90 41.92 46.45
N LEU A 21 69.20 43.07 46.49
CA LEU A 21 67.76 43.15 46.23
C LEU A 21 67.43 43.23 44.73
N LEU A 22 68.34 43.78 43.92
CA LEU A 22 68.21 43.83 42.44
C LEU A 22 68.49 42.47 41.75
N GLY A 23 69.34 41.62 42.33
CA GLY A 23 69.55 40.25 41.82
C GLY A 23 68.37 39.31 42.05
N LEU A 24 67.61 39.51 43.15
CA LEU A 24 66.46 38.67 43.49
C LEU A 24 65.19 39.07 42.69
N THR A 25 65.05 40.34 42.33
CA THR A 25 63.89 40.84 41.56
C THR A 25 63.99 40.56 40.05
N MET A 26 65.20 40.41 39.49
CA MET A 26 65.37 39.91 38.11
C MET A 26 65.15 38.39 37.97
N MET A 27 65.37 37.58 39.01
CA MET A 27 65.02 36.15 38.95
C MET A 27 63.51 35.90 39.09
N ILE A 28 62.80 36.71 39.88
CA ILE A 28 61.34 36.55 40.08
C ILE A 28 60.55 37.00 38.83
N THR A 29 61.04 37.98 38.05
CA THR A 29 60.38 38.43 36.81
C THR A 29 60.61 37.49 35.62
N VAL A 30 61.74 36.76 35.56
CA VAL A 30 61.96 35.72 34.53
C VAL A 30 61.13 34.46 34.82
N LEU A 31 60.91 34.11 36.09
CA LEU A 31 60.08 32.96 36.47
C LEU A 31 58.57 33.18 36.23
N THR A 32 58.07 34.42 36.28
CA THR A 32 56.66 34.70 35.96
C THR A 32 56.37 34.72 34.45
N PHE A 33 57.32 35.11 33.59
CA PHE A 33 57.15 35.03 32.13
C PHE A 33 57.13 33.59 31.59
N VAL A 34 57.90 32.67 32.18
CA VAL A 34 57.89 31.24 31.77
C VAL A 34 56.57 30.54 32.16
N ALA A 35 55.97 30.91 33.30
CA ALA A 35 54.68 30.37 33.73
C ALA A 35 53.49 30.84 32.85
N ILE A 36 53.53 32.09 32.36
CA ILE A 36 52.51 32.64 31.45
C ILE A 36 52.63 32.01 30.06
N GLY A 37 53.85 31.77 29.56
CA GLY A 37 54.08 31.08 28.28
C GLY A 37 53.62 29.62 28.26
N ALA A 38 53.85 28.88 29.35
CA ALA A 38 53.40 27.49 29.47
C ALA A 38 51.86 27.37 29.53
N GLN A 39 51.17 28.32 30.16
CA GLN A 39 49.70 28.37 30.17
C GLN A 39 49.13 28.75 28.79
N ALA A 40 49.73 29.72 28.09
CA ALA A 40 49.33 30.09 26.74
C ALA A 40 49.51 28.95 25.72
N ILE A 41 50.63 28.22 25.76
CA ILE A 41 50.88 27.04 24.90
C ILE A 41 49.90 25.89 25.24
N SER A 42 49.52 25.73 26.51
CA SER A 42 48.55 24.71 26.93
C SER A 42 47.10 25.02 26.51
N LEU A 43 46.76 26.32 26.41
CA LEU A 43 45.47 26.81 25.90
C LEU A 43 45.41 26.65 24.37
N ASP A 44 46.47 27.06 23.67
CA ASP A 44 46.59 26.95 22.21
C ASP A 44 46.54 25.48 21.72
N LYS A 45 47.18 24.58 22.46
CA LYS A 45 47.14 23.13 22.18
C LYS A 45 45.79 22.49 22.52
N LYS A 46 45.03 23.04 23.48
CA LYS A 46 43.67 22.59 23.79
C LYS A 46 42.67 23.06 22.73
N THR A 47 42.78 24.31 22.28
CA THR A 47 41.96 24.86 21.20
C THR A 47 42.21 24.11 19.89
N ASP A 48 43.46 23.82 19.55
CA ASP A 48 43.81 22.99 18.37
C ASP A 48 43.21 21.58 18.43
N ILE A 49 43.16 20.96 19.61
CA ILE A 49 42.57 19.62 19.79
C ILE A 49 41.04 19.67 19.68
N GLU A 50 40.41 20.71 20.20
CA GLU A 50 38.96 20.91 20.09
C GLU A 50 38.53 21.25 18.66
N GLU A 51 39.27 22.10 17.94
CA GLU A 51 39.03 22.38 16.52
C GLU A 51 39.22 21.14 15.64
N ARG A 52 40.24 20.32 15.91
CA ARG A 52 40.41 19.05 15.20
C ARG A 52 39.28 18.06 15.49
N LYS A 53 38.74 18.05 16.71
CA LYS A 53 37.59 17.19 17.07
C LYS A 53 36.31 17.66 16.37
N SER A 54 36.02 18.96 16.39
CA SER A 54 34.84 19.52 15.72
C SER A 54 34.91 19.31 14.21
N ALA A 55 36.08 19.53 13.57
CA ALA A 55 36.27 19.28 12.14
C ALA A 55 36.13 17.79 11.76
N VAL A 56 36.55 16.87 12.64
CA VAL A 56 36.36 15.42 12.42
C VAL A 56 34.89 15.03 12.58
N GLU A 57 34.16 15.65 13.51
CA GLU A 57 32.74 15.42 13.73
C GLU A 57 31.88 15.97 12.59
N GLU A 58 32.18 17.17 12.11
CA GLU A 58 31.54 17.78 10.93
C GLU A 58 31.71 16.90 9.69
N ARG A 59 32.93 16.43 9.40
CA ARG A 59 33.19 15.47 8.30
C ARG A 59 32.46 14.14 8.48
N ARG A 60 32.19 13.70 9.72
CA ARG A 60 31.40 12.50 9.98
C ARG A 60 29.92 12.76 9.74
N ASN A 61 29.40 13.90 10.18
CA ASN A 61 28.02 14.31 9.98
C ASN A 61 27.70 14.46 8.49
N GLU A 62 28.58 15.11 7.73
CA GLU A 62 28.45 15.30 6.28
C GLU A 62 28.38 13.94 5.54
N LYS A 63 29.22 12.97 5.93
CA LYS A 63 29.18 11.59 5.39
C LYS A 63 27.93 10.82 5.78
N VAL A 64 27.32 11.14 6.93
CA VAL A 64 26.06 10.52 7.36
C VAL A 64 24.91 11.10 6.54
N CYS A 65 24.84 12.42 6.39
CA CYS A 65 23.85 13.09 5.55
C CYS A 65 23.95 12.63 4.07
N SER A 66 25.17 12.50 3.52
CA SER A 66 25.35 12.00 2.15
C SER A 66 24.90 10.54 1.99
N ARG A 67 25.11 9.70 3.01
CA ARG A 67 24.62 8.32 3.04
C ARG A 67 23.10 8.24 3.16
N ILE A 68 22.50 9.20 3.87
CA ILE A 68 21.05 9.35 3.93
C ILE A 68 20.55 9.60 2.51
N ASP A 69 21.08 10.59 1.80
CA ASP A 69 20.69 10.90 0.42
C ASP A 69 20.84 9.71 -0.55
N ASP A 70 21.90 8.91 -0.42
CA ASP A 70 22.08 7.69 -1.21
C ASP A 70 20.99 6.64 -0.91
N VAL A 71 20.66 6.43 0.36
CA VAL A 71 19.61 5.50 0.79
C VAL A 71 18.25 6.00 0.31
N LEU A 72 18.01 7.32 0.39
CA LEU A 72 16.80 7.99 -0.06
C LEU A 72 16.63 7.83 -1.58
N THR A 73 17.67 8.13 -2.37
CA THR A 73 17.67 7.95 -3.82
C THR A 73 17.39 6.49 -4.21
N ARG A 74 17.91 5.51 -3.46
CA ARG A 74 17.62 4.08 -3.69
C ARG A 74 16.19 3.72 -3.35
N LEU A 75 15.63 4.29 -2.29
CA LEU A 75 14.22 4.09 -1.89
C LEU A 75 13.28 4.73 -2.91
N GLU A 76 13.52 5.97 -3.30
CA GLU A 76 12.81 6.69 -4.36
C GLU A 76 12.84 5.90 -5.67
N LYS A 77 14.01 5.39 -6.09
CA LYS A 77 14.11 4.51 -7.27
C LYS A 77 13.35 3.20 -7.12
N LYS A 78 13.30 2.60 -5.91
CA LYS A 78 12.55 1.36 -5.68
C LYS A 78 11.04 1.58 -5.66
N ILE A 79 10.60 2.71 -5.12
CA ILE A 79 9.18 3.11 -5.06
C ILE A 79 8.70 3.57 -6.44
N GLY A 80 9.54 4.32 -7.17
CA GLY A 80 9.26 4.82 -8.52
C GLY A 80 9.48 3.80 -9.63
N LYS A 81 10.06 2.63 -9.35
CA LYS A 81 10.17 1.53 -10.34
C LYS A 81 8.78 0.97 -10.64
N LYS A 82 8.13 1.57 -11.64
CA LYS A 82 6.88 1.14 -12.28
C LYS A 82 6.86 -0.35 -12.66
N ASN A 83 8.02 -0.99 -12.86
CA ASN A 83 8.11 -2.40 -13.25
C ASN A 83 7.32 -3.38 -12.35
N GLY A 84 7.18 -3.11 -11.04
CA GLY A 84 6.36 -3.95 -10.17
C GLY A 84 4.85 -3.69 -10.32
N GLU A 85 4.51 -2.43 -10.58
CA GLU A 85 3.15 -1.97 -10.82
C GLU A 85 2.61 -2.44 -12.17
N ASP A 86 3.38 -2.23 -13.23
CA ASP A 86 3.02 -2.60 -14.59
C ASP A 86 2.81 -4.12 -14.70
N LYS A 87 3.71 -4.91 -14.10
CA LYS A 87 3.55 -6.38 -14.02
C LYS A 87 2.31 -6.79 -13.25
N LEU A 88 1.91 -6.05 -12.22
CA LEU A 88 0.68 -6.36 -11.49
C LEU A 88 -0.54 -5.99 -12.33
N LYS A 89 -0.54 -4.80 -12.96
CA LYS A 89 -1.61 -4.33 -13.86
C LYS A 89 -1.79 -5.31 -15.02
N GLU A 90 -0.70 -5.77 -15.64
CA GLU A 90 -0.70 -6.77 -16.71
C GLU A 90 -1.30 -8.11 -16.24
N ARG A 91 -0.85 -8.65 -15.09
CA ARG A 91 -1.39 -9.90 -14.53
C ARG A 91 -2.88 -9.80 -14.22
N VAL A 92 -3.33 -8.65 -13.74
CA VAL A 92 -4.73 -8.37 -13.47
C VAL A 92 -5.52 -8.38 -14.78
N GLN A 93 -5.07 -7.65 -15.80
CA GLN A 93 -5.71 -7.61 -17.11
C GLN A 93 -5.81 -8.98 -17.77
N ILE A 94 -4.74 -9.79 -17.73
CA ILE A 94 -4.75 -11.16 -18.28
C ILE A 94 -5.83 -12.00 -17.59
N ARG A 95 -5.87 -11.99 -16.25
CA ARG A 95 -6.88 -12.76 -15.49
C ARG A 95 -8.30 -12.29 -15.75
N THR A 96 -8.51 -10.99 -15.92
CA THR A 96 -9.82 -10.43 -16.26
C THR A 96 -10.26 -10.90 -17.64
N LYS A 97 -9.38 -10.83 -18.65
CA LYS A 97 -9.65 -11.33 -20.00
C LYS A 97 -9.96 -12.83 -20.01
N GLU A 98 -9.12 -13.65 -19.36
CA GLU A 98 -9.36 -15.10 -19.24
C GLU A 98 -10.72 -15.38 -18.58
N MET A 99 -11.12 -14.59 -17.58
CA MET A 99 -12.41 -14.74 -16.92
C MET A 99 -13.58 -14.43 -17.86
N GLU A 100 -13.48 -13.35 -18.62
CA GLU A 100 -14.47 -12.93 -19.62
C GLU A 100 -14.62 -13.96 -20.74
N GLU A 101 -13.52 -14.43 -21.31
CA GLU A 101 -13.50 -15.49 -22.32
C GLU A 101 -14.15 -16.78 -21.82
N ASN A 102 -13.81 -17.18 -20.59
CA ASN A 102 -14.41 -18.36 -19.96
C ASN A 102 -15.92 -18.18 -19.70
N ARG A 103 -16.38 -16.97 -19.38
CA ARG A 103 -17.81 -16.67 -19.25
C ARG A 103 -18.50 -16.79 -20.61
N ALA A 104 -17.96 -16.14 -21.63
CA ALA A 104 -18.48 -16.17 -23.00
C ALA A 104 -18.58 -17.61 -23.54
N LYS A 105 -17.55 -18.44 -23.33
CA LYS A 105 -17.57 -19.85 -23.72
C LYS A 105 -18.68 -20.64 -23.04
N ARG A 106 -18.89 -20.43 -21.74
CA ARG A 106 -19.99 -21.08 -21.00
C ARG A 106 -21.37 -20.59 -21.44
N ASP A 107 -21.49 -19.33 -21.83
CA ASP A 107 -22.73 -18.78 -22.39
C ASP A 107 -23.05 -19.40 -23.77
N ALA A 108 -22.04 -19.55 -24.63
CA ALA A 108 -22.18 -20.21 -25.92
C ALA A 108 -22.63 -21.68 -25.78
N ASP A 109 -21.93 -22.48 -24.96
CA ASP A 109 -22.29 -23.88 -24.70
C ASP A 109 -23.70 -24.00 -24.08
N LEU A 110 -24.09 -23.06 -23.21
CA LEU A 110 -25.45 -23.04 -22.65
C LEU A 110 -26.51 -22.75 -23.72
N SER A 111 -26.23 -21.83 -24.66
CA SER A 111 -27.15 -21.52 -25.78
C SER A 111 -27.36 -22.73 -26.68
N GLU A 112 -26.26 -23.36 -27.12
CA GLU A 112 -26.30 -24.56 -27.97
C GLU A 112 -27.09 -25.69 -27.30
N ARG A 113 -26.83 -25.95 -26.01
CA ARG A 113 -27.61 -26.96 -25.25
C ARG A 113 -29.07 -26.58 -25.06
N ARG A 114 -29.44 -25.31 -25.12
CA ARG A 114 -30.85 -24.88 -25.04
C ARG A 114 -31.55 -25.14 -26.36
N GLU A 115 -30.91 -24.79 -27.48
CA GLU A 115 -31.43 -25.04 -28.83
C GLU A 115 -31.71 -26.53 -29.07
N VAL A 116 -30.76 -27.41 -28.75
CA VAL A 116 -30.96 -28.86 -28.88
C VAL A 116 -32.12 -29.35 -28.00
N ARG A 117 -32.27 -28.80 -26.79
CA ARG A 117 -33.39 -29.13 -25.89
C ARG A 117 -34.73 -28.59 -26.38
N ASP A 118 -34.73 -27.49 -27.11
CA ASP A 118 -35.93 -26.91 -27.72
C ASP A 118 -36.39 -27.76 -28.90
N GLN A 119 -35.48 -28.11 -29.82
CA GLN A 119 -35.74 -29.02 -30.93
C GLN A 119 -36.30 -30.38 -30.48
N ASN A 120 -35.66 -31.01 -29.48
CA ASN A 120 -36.12 -32.29 -28.94
C ASN A 120 -37.53 -32.21 -28.32
N ARG A 121 -37.89 -31.04 -27.79
CA ARG A 121 -39.19 -30.82 -27.16
C ARG A 121 -40.26 -30.54 -28.20
N ASP A 122 -39.95 -29.84 -29.29
CA ASP A 122 -40.85 -29.70 -30.43
C ASP A 122 -41.21 -31.08 -31.01
N VAL A 123 -40.21 -31.94 -31.23
CA VAL A 123 -40.45 -33.34 -31.64
C VAL A 123 -41.33 -34.10 -30.65
N PHE A 124 -41.20 -33.83 -29.35
CA PHE A 124 -42.05 -34.45 -28.33
C PHE A 124 -43.51 -33.96 -28.42
N TYR A 125 -43.73 -32.66 -28.64
CA TYR A 125 -45.08 -32.12 -28.85
C TYR A 125 -45.75 -32.69 -30.09
N ASP A 126 -45.01 -32.86 -31.18
CA ASP A 126 -45.54 -33.48 -32.40
C ASP A 126 -45.98 -34.92 -32.15
N LYS A 127 -45.21 -35.69 -31.37
CA LYS A 127 -45.59 -37.05 -30.95
C LYS A 127 -46.85 -37.05 -30.08
N LEU A 128 -47.01 -36.10 -29.16
CA LEU A 128 -48.23 -35.97 -28.36
C LEU A 128 -49.44 -35.62 -29.23
N LYS A 129 -49.26 -34.71 -30.18
CA LYS A 129 -50.30 -34.28 -31.12
C LYS A 129 -50.73 -35.42 -32.05
N ALA A 130 -49.80 -36.24 -32.53
CA ALA A 130 -50.10 -37.45 -33.28
C ALA A 130 -50.90 -38.46 -32.44
N LYS A 131 -50.54 -38.65 -31.16
CA LYS A 131 -51.29 -39.52 -30.23
C LYS A 131 -52.71 -39.03 -29.93
N ALA A 132 -52.98 -37.73 -30.04
CA ALA A 132 -54.33 -37.19 -29.91
C ALA A 132 -55.25 -37.61 -31.08
N GLY A 133 -54.69 -38.12 -32.19
CA GLY A 133 -55.48 -38.61 -33.33
C GLY A 133 -56.27 -37.49 -34.00
N GLU A 134 -57.57 -37.71 -34.24
CA GLU A 134 -58.48 -36.70 -34.80
C GLU A 134 -59.29 -35.95 -33.74
N ASP A 135 -59.19 -36.36 -32.47
CA ASP A 135 -59.94 -35.78 -31.35
C ASP A 135 -59.53 -34.32 -31.10
N SER A 136 -60.46 -33.41 -31.39
CA SER A 136 -60.25 -31.96 -31.27
C SER A 136 -60.01 -31.51 -29.83
N ALA A 137 -60.64 -32.17 -28.84
CA ALA A 137 -60.47 -31.85 -27.43
C ALA A 137 -59.07 -32.27 -26.94
N LYS A 138 -58.60 -33.46 -27.34
CA LYS A 138 -57.24 -33.92 -27.02
C LYS A 138 -56.18 -33.04 -27.67
N LYS A 139 -56.37 -32.63 -28.94
CA LYS A 139 -55.46 -31.67 -29.60
C LYS A 139 -55.40 -30.34 -28.85
N ALA A 140 -56.55 -29.80 -28.45
CA ALA A 140 -56.59 -28.57 -27.66
C ALA A 140 -55.86 -28.71 -26.31
N ALA A 141 -55.96 -29.87 -25.66
CA ALA A 141 -55.23 -30.15 -24.43
C ALA A 141 -53.70 -30.24 -24.65
N VAL A 142 -53.24 -30.85 -25.75
CA VAL A 142 -51.82 -30.88 -26.12
C VAL A 142 -51.27 -29.46 -26.36
N GLU A 143 -52.02 -28.60 -27.05
CA GLU A 143 -51.59 -27.21 -27.28
C GLU A 143 -51.56 -26.38 -25.98
N LYS A 144 -52.51 -26.59 -25.07
CA LYS A 144 -52.48 -25.98 -23.72
C LYS A 144 -51.26 -26.46 -22.93
N PHE A 145 -50.98 -27.76 -22.95
CA PHE A 145 -49.80 -28.34 -22.30
C PHE A 145 -48.51 -27.75 -22.89
N LYS A 146 -48.38 -27.70 -24.22
CA LYS A 146 -47.25 -27.07 -24.92
C LYS A 146 -47.03 -25.64 -24.41
N THR A 147 -48.08 -24.82 -24.43
CA THR A 147 -48.04 -23.43 -23.98
C THR A 147 -47.59 -23.31 -22.52
N ALA A 148 -48.15 -24.13 -21.62
CA ALA A 148 -47.81 -24.13 -20.21
C ALA A 148 -46.33 -24.51 -19.98
N VAL A 149 -45.85 -25.55 -20.67
CA VAL A 149 -44.46 -26.00 -20.57
C VAL A 149 -43.49 -24.96 -21.12
N GLU A 150 -43.75 -24.38 -22.31
CA GLU A 150 -42.90 -23.33 -22.89
C GLU A 150 -42.81 -22.11 -21.96
N THR A 151 -43.95 -21.69 -21.41
CA THR A 151 -44.00 -20.60 -20.43
C THR A 151 -43.17 -20.94 -19.19
N ALA A 152 -43.33 -22.13 -18.62
CA ALA A 152 -42.56 -22.56 -17.46
C ALA A 152 -41.05 -22.62 -17.74
N ILE A 153 -40.65 -23.11 -18.91
CA ILE A 153 -39.25 -23.17 -19.33
C ILE A 153 -38.68 -21.77 -19.48
N LYS A 154 -39.39 -20.86 -20.16
CA LYS A 154 -39.01 -19.47 -20.36
C LYS A 154 -38.79 -18.79 -19.01
N THR A 155 -39.79 -18.83 -18.12
CA THR A 155 -39.70 -18.24 -16.77
C THR A 155 -38.52 -18.79 -15.98
N ARG A 156 -38.28 -20.10 -16.02
CA ARG A 156 -37.13 -20.71 -15.35
C ARG A 156 -35.80 -20.23 -15.95
N ARG A 157 -35.69 -20.16 -17.28
CA ARG A 157 -34.47 -19.69 -17.96
C ARG A 157 -34.17 -18.24 -17.59
N GLU A 158 -35.16 -17.36 -17.69
CA GLU A 158 -35.04 -15.94 -17.34
C GLU A 158 -34.60 -15.74 -15.88
N ALA A 159 -35.18 -16.50 -14.94
CA ALA A 159 -34.79 -16.43 -13.53
C ALA A 159 -33.33 -16.86 -13.31
N ILE A 160 -32.90 -17.97 -13.93
CA ILE A 160 -31.53 -18.47 -13.81
C ILE A 160 -30.52 -17.52 -14.47
N ASP A 161 -30.86 -16.97 -15.63
CA ASP A 161 -30.01 -16.05 -16.37
C ASP A 161 -29.86 -14.71 -15.63
N SER A 162 -30.95 -14.21 -15.04
CA SER A 162 -30.94 -13.05 -14.15
C SER A 162 -30.05 -13.29 -12.94
N ALA A 163 -30.18 -14.44 -12.26
CA ALA A 163 -29.33 -14.79 -11.12
C ALA A 163 -27.84 -14.89 -11.51
N LYS A 164 -27.54 -15.48 -12.68
CA LYS A 164 -26.18 -15.54 -13.24
C LYS A 164 -25.63 -14.14 -13.53
N LYS A 165 -26.41 -13.28 -14.19
CA LYS A 165 -26.02 -11.90 -14.52
C LYS A 165 -25.72 -11.10 -13.26
N THR A 166 -26.58 -11.19 -12.24
CA THR A 166 -26.39 -10.53 -10.94
C THR A 166 -25.11 -11.01 -10.25
N MET A 167 -24.85 -12.32 -10.22
CA MET A 167 -23.60 -12.85 -9.64
C MET A 167 -22.37 -12.35 -10.39
N ASN A 168 -22.38 -12.40 -11.73
CA ASN A 168 -21.25 -11.93 -12.54
C ASN A 168 -20.97 -10.44 -12.31
N ALA A 169 -22.00 -9.60 -12.36
CA ALA A 169 -21.87 -8.16 -12.10
C ALA A 169 -21.38 -7.87 -10.67
N GLY A 170 -21.83 -8.65 -9.69
CA GLY A 170 -21.35 -8.55 -8.31
C GLY A 170 -19.86 -8.91 -8.17
N ILE A 171 -19.41 -9.95 -8.87
CA ILE A 171 -17.99 -10.33 -8.90
C ILE A 171 -17.15 -9.23 -9.56
N ASP A 172 -17.60 -8.69 -10.70
CA ASP A 172 -16.87 -7.65 -11.43
C ASP A 172 -16.72 -6.38 -10.58
N ARG A 173 -17.80 -5.99 -9.87
CA ARG A 173 -17.75 -4.89 -8.91
C ARG A 173 -16.77 -5.16 -7.77
N ALA A 174 -16.76 -6.37 -7.21
CA ALA A 174 -15.85 -6.72 -6.12
C ALA A 174 -14.37 -6.69 -6.55
N ILE A 175 -14.08 -7.10 -7.79
CA ILE A 175 -12.75 -7.03 -8.40
C ILE A 175 -12.34 -5.56 -8.58
N ALA A 176 -13.20 -4.75 -9.21
CA ALA A 176 -12.93 -3.33 -9.42
C ALA A 176 -12.69 -2.57 -8.10
N THR A 177 -13.53 -2.81 -7.08
CA THR A 177 -13.34 -2.23 -5.75
C THR A 177 -11.98 -2.61 -5.16
N ARG A 178 -11.59 -3.88 -5.27
CA ARG A 178 -10.29 -4.36 -4.77
C ARG A 178 -9.12 -3.70 -5.48
N GLU A 179 -9.19 -3.56 -6.81
CA GLU A 179 -8.16 -2.91 -7.61
C GLU A 179 -7.98 -1.45 -7.17
N THR A 180 -9.06 -0.69 -7.11
CA THR A 180 -9.06 0.71 -6.67
C THR A 180 -8.53 0.83 -5.25
N SER A 181 -8.98 0.00 -4.30
CA SER A 181 -8.48 0.05 -2.92
C SER A 181 -6.97 -0.24 -2.83
N VAL A 182 -6.46 -1.23 -3.56
CA VAL A 182 -5.03 -1.56 -3.56
C VAL A 182 -4.20 -0.44 -4.19
N GLU A 183 -4.70 0.22 -5.23
CA GLU A 183 -4.04 1.40 -5.82
C GLU A 183 -4.02 2.56 -4.83
N THR A 184 -5.14 2.86 -4.17
CA THR A 184 -5.20 3.88 -3.11
C THR A 184 -4.21 3.59 -1.99
N PHE A 185 -4.18 2.37 -1.43
CA PHE A 185 -3.25 2.03 -0.35
C PHE A 185 -1.79 2.12 -0.78
N ARG A 186 -1.49 1.85 -2.05
CA ARG A 186 -0.14 2.03 -2.58
C ARG A 186 0.25 3.50 -2.61
N ASN A 187 -0.66 4.36 -3.06
CA ASN A 187 -0.42 5.81 -3.10
C ASN A 187 -0.23 6.37 -1.68
N GLU A 188 -1.04 5.93 -0.72
CA GLU A 188 -0.87 6.28 0.69
C GLU A 188 0.48 5.81 1.25
N PHE A 189 0.88 4.56 0.94
CA PHE A 189 2.19 4.03 1.36
C PHE A 189 3.32 4.86 0.78
N ARG A 190 3.25 5.19 -0.51
CA ARG A 190 4.23 6.04 -1.20
C ARG A 190 4.32 7.42 -0.54
N SER A 191 3.19 8.09 -0.36
CA SER A 191 3.11 9.40 0.29
C SER A 191 3.65 9.38 1.72
N SER A 192 3.37 8.32 2.49
CA SER A 192 3.92 8.15 3.85
C SER A 192 5.44 8.00 3.83
N VAL A 193 5.99 7.26 2.86
CA VAL A 193 7.44 7.12 2.71
C VAL A 193 8.07 8.44 2.26
N GLU A 194 7.52 9.11 1.24
CA GLU A 194 7.99 10.44 0.79
C GLU A 194 8.01 11.44 1.96
N THR A 195 6.96 11.49 2.77
CA THR A 195 6.91 12.34 3.98
C THR A 195 8.01 12.00 4.99
N ALA A 196 8.30 10.71 5.23
CA ALA A 196 9.36 10.30 6.14
C ALA A 196 10.75 10.67 5.60
N ILE A 197 10.93 10.55 4.28
CA ILE A 197 12.14 10.93 3.56
C ILE A 197 12.37 12.44 3.69
N ASP A 198 11.36 13.25 3.41
CA ASP A 198 11.46 14.71 3.45
C ASP A 198 11.79 15.20 4.86
N LYS A 199 11.19 14.61 5.90
CA LYS A 199 11.55 14.89 7.30
C LYS A 199 13.03 14.64 7.57
N ALA A 200 13.58 13.53 7.08
CA ALA A 200 14.99 13.19 7.27
C ALA A 200 15.93 14.15 6.51
N LYS A 201 15.57 14.55 5.29
CA LYS A 201 16.31 15.57 4.51
C LYS A 201 16.33 16.91 5.24
N SER A 202 15.16 17.39 5.69
CA SER A 202 15.06 18.64 6.43
C SER A 202 15.89 18.64 7.72
N SER A 203 15.98 17.51 8.43
CA SER A 203 16.87 17.43 9.60
C SER A 203 18.35 17.57 9.23
N CYS A 204 18.78 17.04 8.08
CA CYS A 204 20.15 17.19 7.60
C CYS A 204 20.43 18.64 7.16
N GLU A 205 19.50 19.28 6.46
CA GLU A 205 19.61 20.68 6.01
C GLU A 205 19.63 21.67 7.19
N ASN A 206 18.93 21.34 8.29
CA ASN A 206 18.92 22.14 9.51
C ASN A 206 20.13 21.90 10.43
N GLY A 207 21.15 21.16 9.97
CA GLY A 207 22.41 21.00 10.70
C GLY A 207 22.41 19.96 11.82
N ALA A 208 21.51 18.96 11.79
CA ALA A 208 21.52 17.88 12.76
C ALA A 208 22.91 17.22 12.85
N SER A 209 23.39 16.95 14.07
CA SER A 209 24.75 16.46 14.33
C SER A 209 24.79 15.35 15.38
N GLY A 210 25.85 14.53 15.37
CA GLY A 210 26.14 13.58 16.45
C GLY A 210 24.98 12.62 16.77
N GLU A 211 24.39 12.77 17.96
CA GLU A 211 23.27 11.94 18.43
C GLU A 211 21.95 12.24 17.71
N GLU A 212 21.76 13.48 17.23
CA GLU A 212 20.55 13.91 16.52
C GLU A 212 20.40 13.14 15.20
N LEU A 213 21.50 12.99 14.44
CA LEU A 213 21.50 12.21 13.20
C LEU A 213 21.17 10.73 13.43
N LYS A 214 21.60 10.14 14.56
CA LYS A 214 21.20 8.77 14.91
C LYS A 214 19.71 8.69 15.20
N SER A 215 19.16 9.69 15.89
CA SER A 215 17.72 9.79 16.16
C SER A 215 16.93 9.92 14.85
N VAL A 216 17.34 10.80 13.94
CA VAL A 216 16.73 10.99 12.60
C VAL A 216 16.72 9.66 11.83
N MET A 217 17.83 8.94 11.80
CA MET A 217 17.92 7.64 11.12
C MET A 217 17.03 6.56 11.73
N THR A 218 16.92 6.57 13.06
CA THR A 218 16.05 5.64 13.78
C THR A 218 14.59 5.97 13.49
N GLN A 219 14.22 7.25 13.49
CA GLN A 219 12.87 7.70 13.15
C GLN A 219 12.49 7.36 11.71
N LEU A 220 13.37 7.64 10.73
CA LEU A 220 13.15 7.28 9.33
C LEU A 220 12.86 5.79 9.15
N LYS A 221 13.64 4.92 9.81
CA LYS A 221 13.42 3.47 9.78
C LYS A 221 12.08 3.08 10.38
N ASN A 222 11.72 3.69 11.51
CA ASN A 222 10.45 3.43 12.19
C ASN A 222 9.28 3.87 11.32
N ASP A 223 9.31 5.08 10.75
CA ASP A 223 8.26 5.61 9.88
C ASP A 223 8.03 4.71 8.66
N ILE A 224 9.12 4.29 7.98
CA ILE A 224 9.02 3.36 6.84
C ILE A 224 8.46 2.00 7.29
N LYS A 225 8.87 1.49 8.46
CA LYS A 225 8.35 0.24 9.00
C LYS A 225 6.85 0.33 9.27
N THR A 226 6.41 1.38 9.95
CA THR A 226 5.00 1.66 10.23
C THR A 226 4.21 1.80 8.94
N ALA A 227 4.72 2.52 7.94
CA ALA A 227 4.06 2.64 6.64
C ALA A 227 3.88 1.26 5.96
N ARG A 228 4.89 0.38 6.02
CA ARG A 228 4.81 -0.99 5.47
C ARG A 228 3.79 -1.85 6.22
N GLU A 229 3.78 -1.77 7.55
CA GLU A 229 2.84 -2.51 8.38
C GLU A 229 1.40 -2.07 8.11
N ASN A 230 1.16 -0.75 8.01
CA ASN A 230 -0.13 -0.18 7.65
C ASN A 230 -0.60 -0.63 6.26
N TYR A 231 0.29 -0.55 5.25
CA TYR A 231 -0.02 -1.05 3.91
C TYR A 231 -0.39 -2.53 3.91
N LYS A 232 0.40 -3.36 4.61
CA LYS A 232 0.15 -4.80 4.72
C LYS A 232 -1.19 -5.10 5.41
N ALA A 233 -1.52 -4.38 6.49
CA ALA A 233 -2.79 -4.51 7.19
C ALA A 233 -3.96 -4.17 6.25
N LYS A 234 -3.95 -2.99 5.62
CA LYS A 234 -5.01 -2.56 4.69
C LYS A 234 -5.20 -3.53 3.50
N VAL A 235 -4.10 -3.98 2.89
CA VAL A 235 -4.16 -4.98 1.80
C VAL A 235 -4.72 -6.32 2.29
N SER A 236 -4.44 -6.72 3.52
CA SER A 236 -4.97 -7.96 4.09
C SER A 236 -6.48 -7.90 4.33
N GLU A 237 -7.01 -6.75 4.71
CA GLU A 237 -8.45 -6.55 4.90
C GLU A 237 -9.22 -6.64 3.59
N VAL A 238 -8.68 -6.07 2.50
CA VAL A 238 -9.30 -6.13 1.17
C VAL A 238 -9.24 -7.54 0.55
N LYS A 239 -8.42 -8.47 1.08
CA LYS A 239 -8.47 -9.88 0.65
C LYS A 239 -9.79 -10.58 1.03
N LYS A 240 -10.62 -9.99 1.89
CA LYS A 240 -11.95 -10.52 2.26
C LYS A 240 -13.00 -10.49 1.15
N VAL A 241 -12.65 -10.06 -0.07
CA VAL A 241 -13.50 -10.19 -1.28
C VAL A 241 -14.04 -11.61 -1.48
N GLN A 242 -13.33 -12.63 -0.99
CA GLN A 242 -13.82 -14.01 -0.99
C GLN A 242 -15.16 -14.18 -0.26
N GLU A 243 -15.39 -13.47 0.86
CA GLU A 243 -16.64 -13.52 1.61
C GLU A 243 -17.79 -12.97 0.75
N SER A 244 -17.59 -11.81 0.10
CA SER A 244 -18.57 -11.24 -0.81
C SER A 244 -18.90 -12.17 -1.98
N ILE A 245 -17.89 -12.82 -2.56
CA ILE A 245 -18.08 -13.82 -3.63
C ILE A 245 -18.87 -15.03 -3.12
N GLN A 246 -18.61 -15.49 -1.89
CA GLN A 246 -19.35 -16.59 -1.30
C GLN A 246 -20.83 -16.23 -1.09
N THR A 247 -21.12 -15.03 -0.59
CA THR A 247 -22.50 -14.54 -0.49
C THR A 247 -23.20 -14.52 -1.85
N LEU A 248 -22.54 -14.02 -2.90
CA LEU A 248 -23.10 -14.01 -4.26
C LEU A 248 -23.39 -15.43 -4.79
N ARG A 249 -22.55 -16.41 -4.44
CA ARG A 249 -22.75 -17.82 -4.79
C ARG A 249 -23.98 -18.41 -4.11
N GLU A 250 -24.16 -18.16 -2.82
CA GLU A 250 -25.35 -18.65 -2.10
C GLU A 250 -26.63 -18.01 -2.63
N VAL A 251 -26.63 -16.70 -2.87
CA VAL A 251 -27.79 -16.00 -3.49
C VAL A 251 -28.16 -16.59 -4.84
N ARG A 252 -27.17 -16.85 -5.70
CA ARG A 252 -27.42 -17.52 -6.99
C ARG A 252 -27.98 -18.92 -6.79
N LYS A 253 -27.40 -19.71 -5.88
CA LYS A 253 -27.82 -21.09 -5.62
C LYS A 253 -29.28 -21.13 -5.15
N GLU A 254 -29.66 -20.25 -4.24
CA GLU A 254 -31.02 -20.14 -3.72
C GLU A 254 -32.01 -19.72 -4.83
N SER A 255 -31.64 -18.73 -5.63
CA SER A 255 -32.45 -18.28 -6.78
C SER A 255 -32.66 -19.41 -7.81
N VAL A 256 -31.62 -20.17 -8.11
CA VAL A 256 -31.69 -21.33 -9.02
C VAL A 256 -32.56 -22.44 -8.43
N LYS A 257 -32.42 -22.72 -7.13
CA LYS A 257 -33.26 -23.72 -6.44
C LYS A 257 -34.73 -23.35 -6.54
N LEU A 258 -35.09 -22.11 -6.21
CA LEU A 258 -36.45 -21.61 -6.30
C LEU A 258 -37.00 -21.68 -7.73
N ALA A 259 -36.22 -21.28 -8.73
CA ALA A 259 -36.63 -21.37 -10.14
C ALA A 259 -36.90 -22.82 -10.58
N ILE A 260 -36.12 -23.80 -10.08
CA ILE A 260 -36.34 -25.23 -10.35
C ILE A 260 -37.59 -25.75 -9.63
N GLU A 261 -37.81 -25.36 -8.37
CA GLU A 261 -39.00 -25.76 -7.62
C GLU A 261 -40.28 -25.24 -8.27
N ASN A 262 -40.31 -23.96 -8.64
CA ASN A 262 -41.42 -23.36 -9.38
C ASN A 262 -41.69 -24.10 -10.70
N PHE A 263 -40.63 -24.37 -11.47
CA PHE A 263 -40.74 -25.15 -12.70
C PHE A 263 -41.34 -26.55 -12.46
N LYS A 264 -40.85 -27.28 -11.45
CA LYS A 264 -41.36 -28.63 -11.13
C LYS A 264 -42.85 -28.59 -10.79
N THR A 265 -43.27 -27.62 -9.99
CA THR A 265 -44.68 -27.44 -9.63
C THR A 265 -45.54 -27.17 -10.86
N THR A 266 -45.14 -26.23 -11.72
CA THR A 266 -45.88 -25.94 -12.97
C THR A 266 -45.92 -27.13 -13.92
N MET A 267 -44.81 -27.88 -14.05
CA MET A 267 -44.77 -29.08 -14.90
C MET A 267 -45.71 -30.18 -14.41
N LYS A 268 -45.78 -30.42 -13.10
CA LYS A 268 -46.69 -31.42 -12.52
C LYS A 268 -48.15 -31.06 -12.81
N ALA A 269 -48.53 -29.80 -12.56
CA ALA A 269 -49.89 -29.33 -12.85
C ALA A 269 -50.25 -29.51 -14.34
N ALA A 270 -49.37 -29.09 -15.26
CA ALA A 270 -49.60 -29.24 -16.69
C ALA A 270 -49.71 -30.71 -17.12
N GLN A 271 -48.88 -31.60 -16.54
CA GLN A 271 -48.94 -33.04 -16.80
C GLN A 271 -50.24 -33.66 -16.31
N GLU A 272 -50.72 -33.30 -15.12
CA GLU A 272 -51.98 -33.81 -14.58
C GLU A 272 -53.18 -33.38 -15.43
N GLU A 273 -53.20 -32.12 -15.89
CA GLU A 273 -54.23 -31.62 -16.80
C GLU A 273 -54.22 -32.36 -18.14
N LEU A 274 -53.04 -32.56 -18.74
CA LEU A 274 -52.91 -33.31 -19.98
C LEU A 274 -53.37 -34.76 -19.80
N ARG A 275 -52.96 -35.42 -18.71
CA ARG A 275 -53.31 -36.82 -18.43
C ARG A 275 -54.82 -37.01 -18.33
N LYS A 276 -55.49 -36.14 -17.57
CA LYS A 276 -56.96 -36.10 -17.46
C LYS A 276 -57.62 -35.94 -18.83
N ALA A 277 -57.14 -35.00 -19.65
CA ALA A 277 -57.71 -34.75 -20.98
C ALA A 277 -57.47 -35.90 -21.99
N MET A 278 -56.38 -36.64 -21.83
CA MET A 278 -56.06 -37.81 -22.66
C MET A 278 -56.81 -39.08 -22.23
N GLY A 279 -57.57 -39.04 -21.13
CA GLY A 279 -58.33 -40.18 -20.61
C GLY A 279 -57.48 -41.20 -19.84
N ALA A 280 -56.36 -40.77 -19.26
CA ALA A 280 -55.45 -41.59 -18.46
C ALA A 280 -55.54 -41.27 -16.97
#